data_AF-A0A2R5L3M4-F1
#
_entry.id   AF-A0A2R5L3M4-F1
#
_cell.length_a   1.000
_cell.length_b   1.000
_cell.length_c   1.000
_cell.angle_alpha   90.00
_cell.angle_beta   90.00
_cell.angle_gamma   90.00
#
_symmetry.space_group_name_H-M   'P 1'
#
loop_
_entity.id
_entity.type
_entity.pdbx_description
1 polymer ?
#
loop_
_entity_poly.entity_id
_entity_poly.type
_entity_poly.pdbx_seq_one_letter_code
_entity_poly.pdbx_strand_id
1 'polypeptide(L)'
;AAALPHSARSGESGAVETRDSGSGGLQIVNNMGTDVYLWTTASDPGSMKTLSTGGDYSEDWTTNSNGGGISIKISTSESQDSVLQFEYTQDGEKLFWDMSSIDLDETSDFVKSGFTVQP
;
A
#
# COMPACT_ATOMS: atom_id res chain seq x y z
N ALA A 1 -7.78 -26.40 -20.73
CA ALA A 1 -6.67 -27.25 -20.25
C ALA A 1 -5.64 -26.33 -19.60
N ALA A 2 -5.43 -26.45 -18.29
CA ALA A 2 -4.48 -25.63 -17.55
C ALA A 2 -3.04 -26.09 -17.82
N ALA A 3 -2.12 -25.16 -18.00
CA ALA A 3 -0.70 -25.46 -18.08
C ALA A 3 -0.15 -25.73 -16.67
N LEU A 4 0.38 -26.92 -16.46
CA LEU A 4 1.08 -27.32 -15.24
C LEU A 4 2.46 -26.63 -15.21
N PRO A 5 2.91 -26.07 -14.07
CA PRO A 5 4.30 -25.69 -13.94
C PRO A 5 5.17 -26.97 -13.91
N HIS A 6 6.19 -26.99 -14.76
CA HIS A 6 7.20 -28.04 -14.81
C HIS A 6 7.87 -28.19 -13.44
N SER A 7 7.74 -29.35 -12.81
CA SER A 7 8.60 -29.72 -11.68
C SER A 7 9.99 -30.09 -12.20
N ALA A 8 10.96 -29.19 -12.05
CA ALA A 8 12.37 -29.57 -12.07
C ALA A 8 12.69 -30.24 -10.72
N ARG A 9 13.26 -31.45 -10.78
CA ARG A 9 13.56 -32.28 -9.61
C ARG A 9 14.94 -31.93 -9.05
N SER A 10 14.98 -31.94 -7.72
CA SER A 10 16.09 -32.25 -6.80
C SER A 10 17.32 -31.33 -6.73
N GLY A 11 17.51 -30.79 -5.51
CA GLY A 11 18.66 -31.15 -4.68
C GLY A 11 19.85 -30.20 -4.74
N GLU A 12 20.22 -29.68 -3.56
CA GLU A 12 21.43 -28.91 -3.23
C GLU A 12 21.58 -27.51 -3.86
N SER A 13 21.20 -26.49 -3.08
CA SER A 13 22.06 -25.32 -2.76
C SER A 13 21.21 -24.18 -2.18
N GLY A 14 21.38 -23.88 -0.89
CA GLY A 14 21.27 -22.52 -0.32
C GLY A 14 20.01 -21.68 -0.56
N ALA A 15 18.86 -22.27 -0.93
CA ALA A 15 17.66 -21.50 -1.20
C ALA A 15 17.07 -20.94 0.10
N VAL A 16 16.84 -19.62 0.12
CA VAL A 16 16.04 -18.92 1.13
C VAL A 16 14.73 -19.68 1.30
N GLU A 17 14.50 -20.24 2.49
CA GLU A 17 13.18 -20.70 2.87
C GLU A 17 12.33 -19.45 3.11
N THR A 18 11.42 -19.16 2.19
CA THR A 18 10.31 -18.25 2.47
C THR A 18 9.39 -18.94 3.46
N ARG A 19 9.54 -18.61 4.75
CA ARG A 19 8.47 -18.84 5.71
C ARG A 19 7.36 -17.88 5.33
N ASP A 20 6.32 -18.42 4.74
CA ASP A 20 5.08 -17.71 4.49
C ASP A 20 4.53 -17.29 5.87
N SER A 21 4.82 -16.05 6.28
CA SER A 21 4.33 -15.49 7.52
C SER A 21 2.93 -14.92 7.33
N GLY A 22 2.10 -15.49 6.44
CA GLY A 22 0.63 -15.42 6.47
C GLY A 22 -0.03 -14.03 6.33
N SER A 23 0.71 -12.93 6.33
CA SER A 23 0.18 -11.60 6.12
C SER A 23 1.23 -10.79 5.38
N GLY A 24 1.01 -10.58 4.09
CA GLY A 24 1.69 -9.48 3.39
C GLY A 24 1.35 -8.13 4.06
N GLY A 25 1.92 -7.06 3.54
CA GLY A 25 1.62 -5.72 4.01
C GLY A 25 1.86 -4.68 2.92
N LEU A 26 1.52 -3.45 3.26
CA LEU A 26 1.80 -2.29 2.45
C LEU A 26 3.11 -1.66 2.91
N GLN A 27 4.03 -1.41 1.97
CA GLN A 27 5.17 -0.51 2.18
C GLN A 27 4.97 0.76 1.35
N ILE A 28 5.13 1.92 1.98
CA ILE A 28 5.09 3.24 1.36
C ILE A 28 6.47 3.86 1.50
N VAL A 29 7.07 4.26 0.38
CA VAL A 29 8.40 4.89 0.35
C VAL A 29 8.25 6.33 -0.12
N ASN A 30 8.67 7.28 0.71
CA ASN A 30 8.66 8.69 0.38
C ASN A 30 9.93 9.08 -0.39
N ASN A 31 9.83 9.06 -1.72
CA ASN A 31 10.88 9.56 -2.61
C ASN A 31 10.72 11.05 -2.97
N MET A 32 9.77 11.76 -2.34
CA MET A 32 9.58 13.20 -2.53
C MET A 32 10.69 13.98 -1.81
N GLY A 33 10.99 15.20 -2.27
CA GLY A 33 11.90 16.12 -1.57
C GLY A 33 11.27 16.87 -0.38
N THR A 34 10.13 16.39 0.10
CA THR A 34 9.37 16.95 1.22
C THR A 34 8.74 15.82 2.03
N ASP A 35 8.35 16.12 3.27
CA ASP A 35 7.58 15.20 4.09
C ASP A 35 6.20 14.95 3.47
N VAL A 36 5.72 13.72 3.62
CA VAL A 36 4.36 13.32 3.25
C VAL A 36 3.60 12.84 4.49
N TYR A 37 2.28 12.97 4.45
CA TYR A 37 1.41 12.72 5.59
C TYR A 37 0.41 11.61 5.24
N LEU A 38 0.28 10.64 6.13
CA LEU A 38 -0.48 9.41 5.92
C LEU A 38 -1.61 9.29 6.93
N TRP A 39 -2.77 8.80 6.48
CA TRP A 39 -3.88 8.39 7.33
C TRP A 39 -4.44 7.07 6.84
N THR A 40 -4.36 6.03 7.67
CA THR A 40 -5.08 4.78 7.43
C THR A 40 -6.52 4.95 7.91
N THR A 41 -7.48 4.95 6.99
CA THR A 41 -8.90 5.17 7.27
C THR A 41 -9.67 3.86 7.10
N ALA A 42 -10.39 3.46 8.14
CA ALA A 42 -11.27 2.28 8.15
C ALA A 42 -12.71 2.72 8.42
N SER A 43 -13.38 2.15 9.44
CA SER A 43 -14.64 2.70 9.97
C SER A 43 -14.48 4.12 10.51
N ASP A 44 -13.28 4.40 11.04
CA ASP A 44 -12.89 5.68 11.62
C ASP A 44 -11.61 6.18 10.95
N PRO A 45 -11.42 7.50 10.85
CA PRO A 45 -10.17 8.06 10.38
C PRO A 45 -9.05 7.77 11.37
N GLY A 46 -7.95 7.21 10.87
CA GLY A 46 -6.73 7.03 11.65
C GLY A 46 -6.04 8.34 12.01
N SER A 47 -5.07 8.26 12.92
CA SER A 47 -4.19 9.37 13.27
C SER A 47 -3.21 9.69 12.13
N MET A 48 -2.92 10.98 11.91
CA MET A 48 -1.86 11.41 10.98
C MET A 48 -0.51 10.79 11.34
N LYS A 49 0.19 10.28 10.34
CA LYS A 49 1.60 9.90 10.43
C LYS A 49 2.41 10.76 9.48
N THR A 50 3.52 11.30 9.95
CA THR A 50 4.47 12.02 9.10
C THR A 50 5.55 11.06 8.62
N LEU A 51 5.74 11.00 7.30
CA LEU A 51 6.79 10.23 6.67
C LEU A 51 7.81 11.20 6.06
N SER A 52 8.95 11.32 6.72
CA SER A 52 9.99 12.27 6.32
C SER A 52 10.56 11.97 4.93
N THR A 53 11.15 13.00 4.31
CA THR A 53 11.88 12.89 3.04
C THR A 53 12.85 11.71 3.04
N GLY A 54 12.72 10.79 2.08
CA GLY A 54 13.56 9.59 1.95
C GLY A 54 13.23 8.45 2.91
N GLY A 55 12.22 8.59 3.77
CA GLY A 55 11.79 7.56 4.71
C GLY A 55 10.80 6.56 4.10
N ASP A 56 10.56 5.47 4.83
CA ASP A 56 9.51 4.49 4.52
C ASP A 56 8.57 4.22 5.72
N TYR A 57 7.37 3.74 5.40
CA TYR A 57 6.34 3.31 6.34
C TYR A 57 5.82 1.93 5.91
N SER A 58 5.60 1.04 6.88
CA SER A 58 5.00 -0.27 6.61
C SER A 58 3.84 -0.55 7.57
N GLU A 59 2.81 -1.20 7.05
CA GLU A 59 1.72 -1.76 7.86
C GLU A 59 1.26 -3.11 7.30
N ASP A 60 0.89 -4.02 8.21
CA ASP A 60 0.28 -5.29 7.83
C ASP A 60 -1.11 -5.04 7.23
N TRP A 61 -1.57 -5.95 6.36
CA TRP A 61 -2.95 -5.89 5.89
C TRP A 61 -3.93 -6.01 7.07
N THR A 62 -4.95 -5.15 7.06
CA THR A 62 -6.00 -5.16 8.08
C THR A 62 -7.38 -5.24 7.44
N THR A 63 -8.34 -5.80 8.17
CA THR A 63 -9.74 -5.89 7.73
C THR A 63 -10.58 -4.87 8.47
N ASN A 64 -11.51 -4.22 7.76
CA ASN A 64 -12.52 -3.38 8.39
C ASN A 64 -13.64 -4.25 8.97
N SER A 65 -14.01 -4.02 10.24
CA SER A 65 -15.03 -4.80 10.94
C SER A 65 -16.43 -4.71 10.31
N ASN A 66 -16.70 -3.64 9.56
CA ASN A 66 -17.96 -3.43 8.84
C ASN A 66 -17.96 -4.04 7.42
N GLY A 67 -16.88 -4.72 7.00
CA GLY A 67 -16.72 -5.30 5.67
C GLY A 67 -16.38 -4.29 4.56
N GLY A 68 -16.20 -3.01 4.89
CA GLY A 68 -15.73 -1.98 3.96
C GLY A 68 -14.23 -2.08 3.67
N GLY A 69 -13.79 -1.31 2.68
CA GLY A 69 -12.36 -1.17 2.39
C GLY A 69 -11.60 -0.40 3.46
N ILE A 70 -10.28 -0.43 3.32
CA ILE A 70 -9.32 0.43 4.00
C ILE A 70 -8.77 1.41 2.95
N SER A 71 -8.66 2.69 3.30
CA SER A 71 -8.07 3.71 2.44
C SER A 71 -6.87 4.33 3.17
N ILE A 72 -5.67 4.20 2.59
CA ILE A 72 -4.50 4.96 3.03
C ILE A 72 -4.48 6.25 2.21
N LYS A 73 -4.78 7.36 2.90
CA LYS A 73 -4.74 8.69 2.33
C LYS A 73 -3.34 9.28 2.48
N ILE A 74 -2.80 9.84 1.41
CA ILE A 74 -1.43 10.36 1.31
C ILE A 74 -1.50 11.81 0.84
N SER A 75 -0.94 12.74 1.62
CA SER A 75 -0.92 14.18 1.32
C SER A 75 0.51 14.75 1.38
N THR A 76 0.75 15.86 0.69
CA THR A 76 1.95 16.70 0.90
C THR A 76 1.72 17.85 1.89
N SER A 77 0.54 17.91 2.51
CA SER A 77 0.18 18.83 3.60
C SER A 77 -0.37 18.07 4.80
N GLU A 78 -0.45 18.73 5.97
CA GLU A 78 -1.08 18.18 7.17
C GLU A 78 -2.63 18.13 7.09
N SER A 79 -3.23 18.40 5.91
CA SER A 79 -4.67 18.27 5.67
C SER A 79 -5.00 17.14 4.69
N GLN A 80 -6.24 16.65 4.74
CA GLN A 80 -6.77 15.63 3.83
C GLN A 80 -7.53 16.23 2.63
N ASP A 81 -7.37 17.54 2.38
CA ASP A 81 -8.14 18.24 1.33
C ASP A 81 -7.72 17.85 -0.10
N SER A 82 -6.49 17.36 -0.26
CA SER A 82 -5.93 16.85 -1.52
C SER A 82 -5.10 15.61 -1.24
N VAL A 83 -5.63 14.43 -1.57
CA VAL A 83 -5.01 13.15 -1.20
C VAL A 83 -4.95 12.16 -2.36
N LEU A 84 -3.80 11.50 -2.48
CA LEU A 84 -3.68 10.25 -3.22
C LEU A 84 -4.11 9.11 -2.31
N GLN A 85 -4.86 8.14 -2.83
CA GLN A 85 -5.43 7.07 -2.02
C GLN A 85 -4.97 5.72 -2.56
N PHE A 86 -4.38 4.90 -1.68
CA PHE A 86 -4.27 3.46 -1.90
C PHE A 86 -5.42 2.80 -1.15
N GLU A 87 -6.36 2.22 -1.89
CA GLU A 87 -7.55 1.60 -1.32
C GLU A 87 -7.45 0.08 -1.46
N TYR A 88 -7.79 -0.65 -0.40
CA TYR A 88 -7.78 -2.11 -0.45
C TYR A 88 -8.91 -2.75 0.34
N THR A 89 -9.30 -3.95 -0.06
CA THR A 89 -10.19 -4.85 0.67
C THR A 89 -9.59 -6.24 0.65
N GLN A 90 -9.38 -6.82 1.83
CA GLN A 90 -8.93 -8.19 1.98
C GLN A 90 -10.13 -9.12 2.20
N ASP A 91 -10.25 -10.14 1.36
CA ASP A 91 -11.24 -11.22 1.48
C ASP A 91 -10.51 -12.58 1.49
N GLY A 92 -10.27 -13.09 2.69
CA GLY A 92 -9.41 -14.26 2.90
C GLY A 92 -7.98 -14.01 2.40
N GLU A 93 -7.55 -14.81 1.42
CA GLU A 93 -6.22 -14.71 0.79
C GLU A 93 -6.19 -13.71 -0.39
N LYS A 94 -7.35 -13.18 -0.80
CA LYS A 94 -7.42 -12.22 -1.91
C LYS A 94 -7.35 -10.80 -1.41
N LEU A 95 -6.49 -10.01 -2.05
CA LEU A 95 -6.42 -8.57 -1.88
C LEU A 95 -6.95 -7.90 -3.15
N PHE A 96 -8.04 -7.15 -3.02
CA PHE A 96 -8.52 -6.24 -4.04
C PHE A 96 -7.99 -4.86 -3.71
N TRP A 97 -7.40 -4.16 -4.68
CA TRP A 97 -6.82 -2.85 -4.44
C TRP A 97 -6.87 -1.98 -5.68
N ASP A 98 -6.80 -0.66 -5.46
CA ASP A 98 -6.65 0.34 -6.49
C ASP A 98 -5.87 1.56 -5.99
N MET A 99 -5.40 2.35 -6.97
CA MET A 99 -4.88 3.70 -6.73
C MET A 99 -5.92 4.70 -7.21
N SER A 100 -6.42 5.51 -6.28
CA SER A 100 -7.46 6.48 -6.53
C SER A 100 -6.93 7.91 -6.38
N SER A 101 -7.26 8.73 -7.38
CA SER A 101 -6.98 10.18 -7.40
C SER A 101 -8.28 10.98 -7.33
N ILE A 102 -9.38 10.40 -6.82
CA ILE A 102 -10.70 11.03 -6.83
C ILE A 102 -10.74 12.35 -6.03
N ASP A 103 -9.98 12.39 -4.92
CA ASP A 103 -9.83 13.54 -4.03
C ASP A 103 -8.45 14.21 -4.20
N LEU A 104 -7.73 13.94 -5.29
CA LEU A 104 -6.41 14.53 -5.56
C LEU A 104 -6.57 15.78 -6.41
N ASP A 105 -6.11 16.93 -5.90
CA ASP A 105 -6.08 18.17 -6.67
C ASP A 105 -5.17 18.03 -7.91
N GLU A 106 -5.62 18.52 -9.06
CA GLU A 106 -4.90 18.42 -10.33
C GLU A 106 -3.53 19.13 -10.31
N THR A 107 -3.34 20.08 -9.40
CA THR A 107 -2.08 20.82 -9.20
C THR A 107 -1.17 20.21 -8.13
N SER A 108 -1.59 19.09 -7.51
CA SER A 108 -0.83 18.39 -6.48
C SER A 108 0.57 18.00 -6.93
N ASP A 109 1.51 18.00 -5.99
CA ASP A 109 2.89 17.60 -6.27
C ASP A 109 3.03 16.12 -6.63
N PHE A 110 2.06 15.28 -6.25
CA PHE A 110 1.98 13.90 -6.72
C PHE A 110 1.68 13.81 -8.22
N VAL A 111 0.86 14.71 -8.78
CA VAL A 111 0.57 14.75 -10.22
C VAL A 111 1.83 15.15 -11.00
N LYS A 112 2.60 16.10 -10.47
CA LYS A 112 3.86 16.56 -11.09
C LYS A 112 4.97 15.50 -11.02
N SER A 113 5.08 14.82 -9.88
CA SER A 113 6.18 13.88 -9.60
C SER A 113 5.90 12.47 -10.11
N GLY A 114 4.62 12.10 -10.22
CA GLY A 114 4.17 10.75 -10.48
C GLY A 114 4.23 9.86 -9.23
N PHE A 115 3.65 8.68 -9.35
CA PHE A 115 3.65 7.62 -8.33
C PHE A 115 3.65 6.25 -9.00
N THR A 116 4.01 5.21 -8.26
CA THR A 116 4.06 3.83 -8.77
C THR A 116 3.69 2.86 -7.65
N VAL A 117 3.01 1.77 -8.01
CA VAL A 117 2.70 0.64 -7.12
C VAL A 117 3.22 -0.64 -7.75
N GLN A 118 3.77 -1.54 -6.92
CA GLN A 118 4.29 -2.84 -7.31
C GLN A 118 3.77 -3.91 -6.35
N PRO A 119 3.17 -5.02 -6.85
CA PRO A 119 2.78 -6.18 -6.04
C PRO A 119 3.97 -7.03 -5.58
#